data_AF-A0A9J8DH97-F1
#
_entry.id   AF-A0A9J8DH97-F1
#
_cell.length_a   1.000
_cell.length_b   1.000
_cell.length_c   1.000
_cell.angle_alpha   90.00
_cell.angle_beta   90.00
_cell.angle_gamma   90.00
#
_symmetry.space_group_name_H-M   'P 1'
#
loop_
_entity.id
_entity.type
_entity.pdbx_description
1 polymer ?
#
loop_
_entity_poly.entity_id
_entity_poly.type
_entity_poly.pdbx_seq_one_letter_code
_entity_poly.pdbx_strand_id
1 'polypeptide(L)'
;MYSNPQAQICTNGTLIEKFDLFRGCRQGCPLSPFLFNLAIEPLAEAIRANEEIAGINIGKTQNKISLYADDIILYLTSPEQSIPAILDLITKFGTISGYKINLTKSNALLINSSVSNRLKAISPFTWAQIYIKFTTIIQP
;
A
#
# COMPACT_ATOMS: atom_id res chain seq x y z
N MET A 1 2.98 13.19 21.29
CA MET A 1 3.92 13.66 20.24
C MET A 1 3.41 14.90 19.51
N TYR A 2 2.10 14.99 19.27
CA TYR A 2 1.42 16.27 19.06
C TYR A 2 0.39 16.44 20.19
N SER A 3 0.39 17.58 20.87
CA SER A 3 -0.60 17.93 21.90
C SER A 3 -1.61 18.87 21.28
N ASN A 4 -2.89 18.46 21.23
CA ASN A 4 -4.01 19.21 20.67
C ASN A 4 -3.67 19.87 19.31
N PRO A 5 -3.28 19.08 18.29
CA PRO A 5 -2.94 19.64 16.99
C PRO A 5 -4.17 20.32 16.38
N GLN A 6 -3.98 21.51 15.81
CA GLN A 6 -5.01 22.29 15.14
C GLN A 6 -4.57 22.65 13.73
N ALA A 7 -5.53 22.76 12.81
CA ALA A 7 -5.33 23.26 11.46
C ALA A 7 -6.19 24.50 11.19
N GLN A 8 -5.79 25.26 10.19
CA GLN A 8 -6.47 26.47 9.75
C GLN A 8 -6.39 26.54 8.22
N ILE A 9 -7.46 26.97 7.56
CA ILE A 9 -7.49 27.13 6.10
C ILE A 9 -7.16 28.59 5.77
N CYS A 10 -6.24 28.79 4.82
CA CYS A 10 -5.93 30.09 4.25
C CYS A 10 -6.41 30.14 2.79
N THR A 11 -7.31 31.07 2.48
CA THR A 11 -7.83 31.30 1.13
C THR A 11 -7.67 32.77 0.78
N ASN A 12 -6.87 33.08 -0.25
CA ASN A 12 -6.61 34.44 -0.73
C ASN A 12 -6.13 35.41 0.37
N GLY A 13 -5.35 34.93 1.33
CA GLY A 13 -4.86 35.72 2.47
C GLY A 13 -5.82 35.82 3.65
N THR A 14 -7.06 35.32 3.50
CA THR A 14 -8.02 35.21 4.60
C THR A 14 -7.86 33.87 5.30
N LEU A 15 -7.69 33.91 6.62
CA LEU A 15 -7.63 32.74 7.48
C LEU A 15 -9.02 32.45 8.08
N ILE A 16 -9.48 31.21 7.94
CA ILE A 16 -10.74 30.71 8.56
C ILE A 16 -10.47 30.35 10.03
N GLU A 17 -11.51 30.07 10.83
CA GLU A 17 -11.34 29.58 12.20
C GLU A 17 -10.51 28.27 12.26
N LYS A 18 -9.80 28.06 13.37
CA LYS A 18 -9.03 26.85 13.62
C LYS A 18 -9.97 25.69 13.97
N PHE A 19 -9.58 24.48 13.55
CA PHE A 19 -10.26 23.26 13.92
C PHE A 19 -9.26 22.21 14.41
N ASP A 20 -9.72 21.31 15.28
CA ASP A 20 -8.90 20.27 15.87
C ASP A 20 -8.61 19.13 14.87
N LEU A 21 -7.39 18.62 14.91
CA LEU A 21 -6.95 17.46 14.15
C LEU A 21 -6.94 16.22 15.06
N PHE A 22 -7.77 15.23 14.73
CA PHE A 22 -7.83 13.99 15.51
C PHE A 22 -6.95 12.87 14.94
N ARG A 23 -6.58 12.97 13.66
CA ARG A 23 -5.82 11.94 12.94
C ARG A 23 -4.85 12.58 11.95
N GLY A 24 -3.78 11.85 11.65
CA GLY A 24 -2.76 12.26 10.68
C GLY A 24 -1.48 12.80 11.34
N CYS A 25 -0.41 12.87 10.54
CA CYS A 25 0.85 13.45 10.95
C CYS A 25 1.06 14.77 10.20
N ARG A 26 1.80 15.71 10.81
CA ARG A 26 2.08 17.01 10.18
C ARG A 26 3.01 16.81 8.97
N GLN A 27 2.61 17.32 7.80
CA GLN A 27 3.45 17.33 6.62
C GLN A 27 4.68 18.24 6.87
N GLY A 28 5.86 17.77 6.50
CA GLY A 28 7.13 18.45 6.80
C GLY A 28 7.68 18.22 8.20
N CYS A 29 7.00 17.44 9.07
CA CYS A 29 7.61 16.98 10.30
C CYS A 29 8.58 15.82 9.98
N PRO A 30 9.87 15.90 10.40
CA PRO A 30 10.88 14.90 10.07
C PRO A 30 10.57 13.51 10.66
N LEU A 31 9.68 13.43 11.65
CA LEU A 31 9.32 12.18 12.31
C LEU A 31 8.12 11.46 11.66
N SER A 32 7.26 12.18 10.95
CA SER A 32 6.06 11.61 10.31
C SER A 32 6.35 10.35 9.47
N PRO A 33 7.43 10.28 8.66
CA PRO A 33 7.75 9.08 7.89
C PRO A 33 8.06 7.86 8.75
N PHE A 34 8.75 8.06 9.88
CA PHE A 34 9.10 6.97 10.79
C PHE A 34 7.87 6.40 11.49
N LEU A 35 6.96 7.27 11.94
CA LEU A 35 5.68 6.85 12.53
C LEU A 35 4.82 6.09 11.53
N PHE A 36 4.82 6.51 10.26
CA PHE A 36 4.13 5.79 9.21
C PHE A 36 4.70 4.38 9.01
N ASN A 37 6.03 4.25 8.93
CA ASN A 37 6.69 2.95 8.80
C ASN A 37 6.36 2.01 9.98
N LEU A 38 6.37 2.52 11.20
CA LEU A 38 5.99 1.73 12.38
C LEU A 38 4.52 1.30 12.36
N ALA A 39 3.62 2.15 11.86
CA ALA A 39 2.21 1.84 11.79
C ALA A 39 1.88 0.75 10.77
N ILE A 40 2.62 0.68 9.64
CA ILE A 40 2.37 -0.29 8.56
C ILE A 40 3.09 -1.63 8.77
N GLU A 41 4.15 -1.67 9.58
CA GLU A 41 4.95 -2.88 9.81
C GLU A 41 4.13 -4.09 10.30
N PRO A 42 3.13 -3.96 11.21
CA PRO A 42 2.31 -5.11 11.60
C PRO A 42 1.56 -5.76 10.44
N LEU A 43 1.14 -4.99 9.43
CA LEU A 43 0.51 -5.53 8.23
C LEU A 43 1.55 -6.27 7.36
N ALA A 44 2.74 -5.68 7.19
CA ALA A 44 3.80 -6.32 6.43
C ALA A 44 4.22 -7.65 7.07
N GLU A 45 4.36 -7.69 8.38
CA GLU A 45 4.72 -8.90 9.10
C GLU A 45 3.63 -9.97 9.01
N ALA A 46 2.35 -9.59 9.13
CA ALA A 46 1.24 -10.52 8.91
C ALA A 46 1.26 -11.13 7.50
N ILE A 47 1.60 -10.33 6.48
CA ILE A 47 1.74 -10.82 5.10
C ILE A 47 2.95 -11.75 4.95
N ARG A 48 4.09 -11.39 5.56
CA ARG A 48 5.31 -12.24 5.54
C ARG A 48 5.06 -13.60 6.19
N ALA A 49 4.39 -13.61 7.35
CA ALA A 49 4.14 -14.81 8.14
C ALA A 49 3.03 -15.72 7.56
N ASN A 50 2.10 -15.20 6.76
CA ASN A 50 0.97 -15.99 6.25
C ASN A 50 1.41 -16.98 5.16
N GLU A 51 1.23 -18.28 5.41
CA GLU A 51 1.60 -19.38 4.51
C GLU A 51 0.72 -19.48 3.25
N GLU A 52 -0.51 -18.96 3.28
CA GLU A 52 -1.41 -18.90 2.11
C GLU A 52 -0.95 -17.83 1.09
N ILE A 53 -0.04 -16.96 1.51
CA ILE A 53 0.56 -15.94 0.65
C ILE A 53 1.90 -16.45 0.13
N ALA A 54 1.91 -16.88 -1.13
CA ALA A 54 3.11 -17.37 -1.79
C ALA A 54 3.84 -16.22 -2.50
N GLY A 55 5.04 -15.89 -2.03
CA GLY A 55 5.90 -14.85 -2.60
C GLY A 55 6.84 -15.34 -3.69
N ILE A 56 7.71 -14.45 -4.17
CA ILE A 56 8.81 -14.78 -5.07
C ILE A 56 10.04 -15.21 -4.27
N ASN A 57 10.73 -16.26 -4.71
CA ASN A 57 11.95 -16.72 -4.07
C ASN A 57 13.18 -16.06 -4.72
N ILE A 58 14.02 -15.41 -3.92
CA ILE A 58 15.32 -14.89 -4.34
C ILE A 58 16.36 -15.53 -3.43
N GLY A 59 17.14 -16.46 -3.99
CA GLY A 59 18.04 -17.30 -3.20
C GLY A 59 17.26 -18.15 -2.18
N LYS A 60 17.56 -17.98 -0.89
CA LYS A 60 16.91 -18.69 0.22
C LYS A 60 15.77 -17.90 0.87
N THR A 61 15.46 -16.71 0.37
CA THR A 61 14.47 -15.80 0.98
C THR A 61 13.24 -15.69 0.10
N GLN A 62 12.07 -15.86 0.69
CA GLN A 62 10.80 -15.58 0.04
C GLN A 62 10.39 -14.13 0.28
N ASN A 63 10.21 -13.37 -0.79
CA ASN A 63 9.80 -11.97 -0.76
C ASN A 63 8.32 -11.88 -1.16
N LYS A 64 7.48 -11.38 -0.23
CA LYS A 64 6.02 -11.24 -0.44
C LYS A 64 5.58 -9.78 -0.60
N ILE A 65 6.29 -8.86 0.05
CA ILE A 65 5.91 -7.44 0.15
C ILE A 65 7.14 -6.54 0.13
N SER A 66 7.03 -5.41 -0.56
CA SER A 66 7.92 -4.26 -0.48
C SER A 66 7.12 -3.02 -0.10
N LEU A 67 7.66 -2.21 0.79
CA LEU A 67 7.05 -0.96 1.26
C LEU A 67 7.94 0.22 0.86
N TYR A 68 7.35 1.25 0.28
CA TYR A 68 8.05 2.50 -0.01
C TYR A 68 7.13 3.70 0.24
N ALA A 69 7.37 4.42 1.33
CA ALA A 69 6.45 5.46 1.80
C ALA A 69 5.01 4.92 1.85
N ASP A 70 4.06 5.57 1.18
CA ASP A 70 2.65 5.16 1.09
C ASP A 70 2.36 4.06 0.06
N ASP A 71 3.35 3.67 -0.76
CA ASP A 71 3.21 2.64 -1.76
C ASP A 71 3.54 1.24 -1.21
N ILE A 72 2.67 0.27 -1.53
CA ILE A 72 2.82 -1.14 -1.19
C ILE A 72 2.89 -1.95 -2.48
N ILE A 73 3.95 -2.74 -2.64
CA ILE A 73 4.10 -3.68 -3.74
C ILE A 73 4.03 -5.10 -3.18
N LEU A 74 3.18 -5.94 -3.77
CA LEU A 74 3.02 -7.35 -3.41
C LEU A 74 3.53 -8.24 -4.55
N TYR A 75 4.30 -9.26 -4.21
CA TYR A 75 4.80 -10.25 -5.16
C TYR A 75 4.14 -11.59 -4.90
N LEU A 76 3.45 -12.13 -5.90
CA LEU A 76 2.65 -13.35 -5.77
C LEU A 76 3.02 -14.38 -6.82
N THR A 77 3.32 -15.60 -6.39
CA THR A 77 3.55 -16.76 -7.29
C THR A 77 2.29 -17.62 -7.45
N SER A 78 1.35 -17.54 -6.50
CA SER A 78 0.06 -18.25 -6.55
C SER A 78 -1.11 -17.28 -6.31
N PRO A 79 -1.38 -16.35 -7.25
CA PRO A 79 -2.35 -15.27 -7.03
C PRO A 79 -3.77 -15.76 -6.75
N GLU A 80 -4.18 -16.93 -7.25
CA GLU A 80 -5.52 -17.49 -6.99
C GLU A 80 -5.77 -17.83 -5.52
N GLN A 81 -4.73 -18.26 -4.81
CA GLN A 81 -4.78 -18.56 -3.38
C GLN A 81 -4.48 -17.32 -2.54
N SER A 82 -3.46 -16.54 -2.96
CA SER A 82 -2.91 -15.48 -2.12
C SER A 82 -3.73 -14.19 -2.14
N ILE A 83 -4.41 -13.85 -3.23
CA ILE A 83 -5.22 -12.61 -3.30
C ILE A 83 -6.34 -12.62 -2.24
N PRO A 84 -7.14 -13.69 -2.08
CA PRO A 84 -8.14 -13.75 -1.00
C PRO A 84 -7.55 -13.54 0.40
N ALA A 85 -6.44 -14.22 0.72
CA ALA A 85 -5.78 -14.11 2.03
C ALA A 85 -5.25 -12.69 2.30
N ILE A 86 -4.69 -12.04 1.27
CA ILE A 86 -4.22 -10.65 1.32
C ILE A 86 -5.38 -9.70 1.61
N LEU A 87 -6.49 -9.83 0.87
CA LEU A 87 -7.66 -8.97 1.04
C LEU A 87 -8.24 -9.09 2.46
N ASP A 88 -8.34 -10.32 2.99
CA ASP A 88 -8.80 -10.54 4.37
C ASP A 88 -7.88 -9.87 5.41
N LEU A 89 -6.56 -10.02 5.27
CA LEU A 89 -5.60 -9.36 6.16
C LEU A 89 -5.70 -7.84 6.10
N ILE A 90 -5.80 -7.26 4.90
CA ILE A 90 -5.96 -5.82 4.71
C ILE A 90 -7.27 -5.33 5.31
N THR A 91 -8.37 -6.07 5.12
CA THR A 91 -9.67 -5.69 5.69
C THR A 91 -9.60 -5.69 7.20
N LYS A 92 -9.05 -6.75 7.83
CA LYS A 92 -8.84 -6.83 9.28
C LYS A 92 -7.92 -5.73 9.80
N PHE A 93 -6.81 -5.47 9.12
CA PHE A 93 -5.92 -4.39 9.49
C PHE A 93 -6.61 -3.02 9.38
N GLY A 94 -7.42 -2.83 8.34
CA GLY A 94 -8.16 -1.60 8.11
C GLY A 94 -9.25 -1.32 9.16
N THR A 95 -9.90 -2.36 9.72
CA THR A 95 -10.87 -2.16 10.81
C THR A 95 -10.21 -1.67 12.09
N ILE A 96 -8.98 -2.11 12.37
CA ILE A 96 -8.22 -1.74 13.58
C ILE A 96 -7.54 -0.37 13.40
N SER A 97 -6.84 -0.19 12.29
CA SER A 97 -5.98 0.98 12.05
C SER A 97 -6.72 2.16 11.41
N GLY A 98 -7.88 1.91 10.78
CA GLY A 98 -8.59 2.87 9.95
C GLY A 98 -7.98 3.07 8.55
N TYR A 99 -6.93 2.34 8.18
CA TYR A 99 -6.39 2.35 6.82
C TYR A 99 -7.39 1.74 5.83
N LYS A 100 -7.43 2.32 4.63
CA LYS A 100 -8.25 1.82 3.53
C LYS A 100 -7.39 1.73 2.27
N ILE A 101 -7.43 0.58 1.61
CA ILE A 101 -6.84 0.46 0.28
C ILE A 101 -7.68 1.22 -0.72
N ASN A 102 -6.99 1.94 -1.59
CA ASN A 102 -7.59 2.58 -2.74
C ASN A 102 -7.59 1.62 -3.93
N LEU A 103 -8.62 0.79 -4.03
CA LEU A 103 -8.75 -0.22 -5.09
C LEU A 103 -8.75 0.39 -6.50
N THR A 104 -9.21 1.63 -6.67
CA THR A 104 -9.21 2.27 -8.00
C THR A 104 -7.81 2.68 -8.45
N LYS A 105 -6.87 2.86 -7.51
CA LYS A 105 -5.45 3.13 -7.79
C LYS A 105 -4.58 1.86 -7.74
N SER A 106 -5.09 0.78 -7.16
CA SER A 106 -4.38 -0.50 -7.09
C SER A 106 -4.44 -1.24 -8.43
N ASN A 107 -3.26 -1.54 -8.98
CA ASN A 107 -3.12 -2.26 -10.23
C ASN A 107 -2.44 -3.61 -9.99
N ALA A 108 -2.86 -4.61 -10.74
CA ALA A 108 -2.22 -5.91 -10.78
C ALA A 108 -1.54 -6.11 -12.14
N LEU A 109 -0.31 -6.61 -12.10
CA LEU A 109 0.47 -6.94 -13.28
C LEU A 109 0.81 -8.43 -13.24
N LEU A 110 0.45 -9.15 -14.31
CA LEU A 110 0.82 -10.54 -14.48
C LEU A 110 2.04 -10.62 -15.41
N ILE A 111 3.07 -11.34 -14.98
CA ILE A 111 4.32 -11.50 -15.72
C ILE A 111 4.29 -12.88 -16.41
N ASN A 112 4.70 -12.93 -17.68
CA ASN A 112 4.87 -14.15 -18.48
C ASN A 112 3.61 -15.02 -18.68
N SER A 113 2.41 -14.48 -18.44
CA SER A 113 1.16 -15.22 -18.62
C SER A 113 -0.04 -14.30 -18.87
N SER A 114 -1.14 -14.87 -19.34
CA SER A 114 -2.42 -14.19 -19.50
C SER A 114 -3.29 -14.33 -18.24
N VAL A 115 -4.09 -13.30 -17.95
CA VAL A 115 -4.96 -13.31 -16.77
C VAL A 115 -6.13 -14.26 -17.00
N SER A 116 -6.23 -15.31 -16.17
CA SER A 116 -7.34 -16.27 -16.20
C SER A 116 -8.68 -15.61 -15.83
N ASN A 117 -9.79 -16.14 -16.33
CA ASN A 117 -11.13 -15.63 -15.95
C ASN A 117 -11.40 -15.79 -14.45
N ARG A 118 -10.84 -16.84 -13.83
CA ARG A 118 -10.92 -17.07 -12.39
C ARG A 118 -10.18 -15.98 -11.61
N LEU A 119 -8.97 -15.63 -12.03
CA LEU A 119 -8.20 -14.53 -11.44
C LEU A 119 -8.91 -13.18 -11.55
N LYS A 120 -9.57 -12.91 -12.68
CA LYS A 120 -10.39 -11.69 -12.85
C LYS A 120 -11.60 -11.66 -11.92
N ALA A 121 -12.21 -12.81 -11.64
CA ALA A 121 -13.38 -12.89 -10.77
C ALA A 121 -13.07 -12.68 -9.28
N ILE A 122 -11.90 -13.14 -8.82
CA ILE A 122 -11.50 -13.03 -7.40
C ILE A 122 -10.74 -11.74 -7.07
N SER A 123 -10.17 -11.09 -8.08
CA SER A 123 -9.30 -9.93 -7.90
C SER A 123 -10.08 -8.63 -8.11
N PRO A 124 -10.13 -7.73 -7.10
CA PRO A 124 -10.72 -6.41 -7.25
C PRO A 124 -9.80 -5.41 -7.99
N PHE A 125 -8.61 -5.85 -8.41
CA PHE A 125 -7.60 -4.98 -9.02
C PHE A 125 -7.82 -4.78 -10.52
N THR A 126 -7.46 -3.59 -10.99
CA THR A 126 -7.36 -3.34 -12.44
C THR A 126 -6.14 -4.08 -12.98
N TRP A 127 -6.32 -4.92 -13.99
CA TRP A 127 -5.24 -5.70 -14.60
C TRP A 127 -4.60 -4.92 -15.75
N ALA A 128 -3.32 -4.61 -15.62
CA ALA A 128 -2.54 -3.96 -16.67
C ALA A 128 -1.97 -5.01 -17.65
N GLN A 129 -1.99 -4.71 -18.95
CA GLN A 129 -1.26 -5.47 -19.97
C GLN A 129 0.11 -4.81 -20.22
N ILE A 130 1.16 -5.62 -20.36
CA ILE A 130 2.54 -5.12 -20.48
C ILE A 130 2.74 -4.34 -21.79
N TYR A 131 3.06 -3.05 -21.64
CA TYR A 131 4.26 -2.47 -22.24
C TYR A 131 5.10 -1.87 -21.11
N ILE A 132 6.17 -2.55 -20.69
CA ILE A 132 7.13 -1.94 -19.78
C ILE A 132 7.97 -0.97 -20.61
N LYS A 133 7.59 0.32 -20.59
CA LYS A 133 8.42 1.39 -21.12
C LYS A 133 9.42 1.80 -20.04
N PHE A 134 10.62 1.23 -20.09
CA PHE A 134 11.74 1.78 -19.34
C PHE A 134 12.11 3.12 -19.95
N THR A 135 11.66 4.23 -19.36
CA THR A 135 12.28 5.53 -19.63
C THR A 135 13.57 5.58 -18.83
N THR A 136 14.68 5.20 -19.47
CA THR A 136 16.01 5.56 -18.97
C THR A 136 16.08 7.08 -18.89
N ILE A 137 16.10 7.64 -17.67
CA ILE A 137 16.61 8.99 -17.47
C ILE A 137 18.13 8.85 -17.52
N ILE A 138 18.69 8.95 -18.71
CA ILE A 138 20.06 9.44 -18.83
C ILE A 138 19.94 10.95 -18.64
N GLN A 139 20.56 11.47 -17.58
CA GLN A 139 20.95 12.87 -17.51
C GLN A 139 22.23 12.98 -16.68
N PRO A 140 23.15 13.86 -17.08
CA PRO A 140 23.97 13.84 -18.29
C PRO A 140 25.23 12.96 -18.14
#